data_AF-H2Y505-F1
#
_entry.id   AF-H2Y505-F1
#
_cell.length_a   1.000
_cell.length_b   1.000
_cell.length_c   1.000
_cell.angle_alpha   90.00
_cell.angle_beta   90.00
_cell.angle_gamma   90.00
#
_symmetry.space_group_name_H-M   'P 1'
#
loop_
_entity.id
_entity.type
_entity.pdbx_description
1 polymer ?
#
loop_
_entity_poly.entity_id
_entity_poly.type
_entity_poly.pdbx_seq_one_letter_code
_entity_poly.pdbx_strand_id
1 'polypeptide(L)'
;MKSTLLFCFCFVFISFGVLGKVGKNCPAGIPLCRCRRKGVVICKKTDCLQRLPTGNITLEEGRQITSIVVSRQRSFEIIRSRDLTVLPNLKSARFFDNGIYAVLRGAFSYTPNIERLDLHKNRLSAIPHEIKSLRHLRQLNLGGNEISSIRFDAFSGNPRLQKLILKRNKLETFPGSLPPSLVKISIGGNLIPSFGDLRYLSNLKILRAEFNRLTTIGSSSLPPSLAELSICSNALSSDGLDVSNLTRLKRLRLGGNVGIGPITRETFFKGANRLRELEIGHSNIDVIEPDSFACMRHLVVVDIGGNSLHTVDQELFAHNDNLRRVMVSGNPLQCDCLLVSTLESLNQRLLGRFPREIDGSPRSSAVDLDHVVCADVDMRLTFPQNPPTTTAASLSRDASSKSSCTTLLPVPDT
;
A
#
# COMPACT_ATOMS: atom_id res chain seq x y z
N MET A 1 -39.26 24.54 60.11
CA MET A 1 -39.64 23.81 58.88
C MET A 1 -38.49 23.88 57.90
N LYS A 2 -38.22 22.75 57.21
CA LYS A 2 -37.14 22.48 56.23
C LYS A 2 -35.76 22.25 56.86
N SER A 3 -34.93 21.30 56.42
CA SER A 3 -35.08 20.06 55.65
C SER A 3 -33.67 19.46 55.72
N THR A 4 -33.52 18.31 56.34
CA THR A 4 -32.24 17.61 56.49
C THR A 4 -31.82 17.03 55.13
N LEU A 5 -30.62 17.35 54.65
CA LEU A 5 -29.94 16.57 53.61
C LEU A 5 -28.60 16.08 54.15
N LEU A 6 -28.43 14.77 54.04
CA LEU A 6 -27.39 13.95 54.63
C LEU A 6 -26.06 14.13 53.89
N PHE A 7 -24.98 14.26 54.67
CA PHE A 7 -23.59 14.19 54.23
C PHE A 7 -23.23 12.79 53.73
N CYS A 8 -22.39 12.69 52.69
CA CYS A 8 -21.46 11.58 52.55
C CYS A 8 -20.15 12.05 51.89
N PHE A 9 -19.04 11.80 52.58
CA PHE A 9 -17.67 12.17 52.26
C PHE A 9 -17.11 11.39 51.06
N CYS A 10 -16.24 12.01 50.26
CA CYS A 10 -15.16 11.29 49.58
C CYS A 10 -13.89 12.14 49.46
N PHE A 11 -12.77 11.46 49.67
CA PHE A 11 -11.43 11.92 50.01
C PHE A 11 -10.74 12.84 48.99
N VAL A 12 -9.94 13.75 49.53
CA VAL A 12 -8.82 14.39 48.85
C VAL A 12 -7.75 13.33 48.53
N PHE A 13 -7.44 13.14 47.25
CA PHE A 13 -6.16 12.60 46.80
C PHE A 13 -5.50 13.62 45.88
N ILE A 14 -4.39 14.17 46.36
CA ILE A 14 -3.47 15.00 45.59
C ILE A 14 -2.85 14.11 44.51
N SER A 15 -3.16 14.38 43.25
CA SER A 15 -2.37 13.87 42.13
C SER A 15 -1.64 15.05 41.48
N PHE A 16 -0.31 14.99 41.53
CA PHE A 16 0.58 15.80 40.70
C PHE A 16 0.34 15.44 39.23
N GLY A 17 -0.64 16.09 38.62
CA GLY A 17 -0.90 16.03 37.18
C GLY A 17 0.15 16.86 36.45
N VAL A 18 1.09 16.18 35.81
CA VAL A 18 2.11 16.70 34.87
C VAL A 18 1.61 17.93 34.11
N LEU A 19 2.32 19.06 34.25
CA LEU A 19 2.17 20.24 33.40
C LEU A 19 2.36 19.85 31.92
N GLY A 20 1.28 19.46 31.26
CA GLY A 20 1.21 19.36 29.82
C GLY A 20 1.33 20.77 29.25
N LYS A 21 2.51 21.11 28.71
CA LYS A 21 2.80 22.39 28.04
C LYS A 21 1.60 22.85 27.19
N VAL A 22 0.90 23.88 27.69
CA VAL A 22 -0.13 24.63 26.97
C VAL A 22 0.45 24.99 25.60
N GLY A 23 -0.25 24.62 24.53
CA GLY A 23 0.20 24.88 23.17
C GLY A 23 0.37 26.38 22.96
N LYS A 24 1.56 26.80 22.54
CA LYS A 24 1.89 28.18 22.14
C LYS A 24 0.75 28.78 21.31
N ASN A 25 0.34 30.00 21.65
CA ASN A 25 -0.90 30.59 21.15
C ASN A 25 -0.86 30.65 19.61
N CYS A 26 -1.87 30.06 18.97
CA CYS A 26 -2.10 30.32 17.57
C CYS A 26 -2.56 31.78 17.41
N PRO A 27 -2.28 32.42 16.26
CA PRO A 27 -2.74 33.78 15.99
C PRO A 27 -4.26 33.90 16.14
N ALA A 28 -4.74 35.08 16.53
CA ALA A 28 -6.12 35.34 16.95
C ALA A 28 -7.21 34.90 15.94
N GLY A 29 -6.86 34.73 14.66
CA GLY A 29 -7.77 34.23 13.62
C GLY A 29 -7.97 32.70 13.54
N ILE A 30 -7.20 31.91 14.30
CA ILE A 30 -7.27 30.43 14.32
C ILE A 30 -7.14 29.87 15.75
N PRO A 31 -7.98 30.30 16.70
CA PRO A 31 -7.82 29.97 18.12
C PRO A 31 -8.00 28.48 18.42
N LEU A 32 -8.77 27.76 17.59
CA LEU A 32 -9.04 26.33 17.75
C LEU A 32 -8.05 25.42 17.00
N CYS A 33 -7.11 26.01 16.24
CA CYS A 33 -6.05 25.25 15.58
C CYS A 33 -4.85 25.05 16.51
N ARG A 34 -3.97 24.12 16.16
CA ARG A 34 -2.71 23.88 16.87
C ARG A 34 -1.53 24.37 16.05
N CYS A 35 -0.71 25.22 16.65
CA CYS A 35 0.48 25.79 16.05
C CYS A 35 1.75 25.10 16.60
N ARG A 36 2.75 24.87 15.74
CA ARG A 36 4.04 24.26 16.12
C ARG A 36 5.21 25.16 15.73
N ARG A 37 6.32 25.06 16.48
CA ARG A 37 7.55 25.87 16.35
C ARG A 37 8.16 25.94 14.93
N LYS A 38 7.83 25.02 14.02
CA LYS A 38 8.36 24.95 12.64
C LYS A 38 7.42 25.57 11.59
N GLY A 39 6.63 26.59 11.93
CA GLY A 39 5.73 27.22 10.95
C GLY A 39 4.56 26.32 10.51
N VAL A 40 4.11 25.40 11.38
CA VAL A 40 3.06 24.43 11.04
C VAL A 40 1.78 24.75 11.79
N VAL A 41 0.69 24.93 11.04
CA VAL A 41 -0.67 25.14 11.54
C VAL A 41 -1.52 23.89 11.26
N ILE A 42 -2.22 23.39 12.26
CA ILE A 42 -3.03 22.17 12.18
C ILE A 42 -4.45 22.44 12.70
N CYS A 43 -5.42 22.46 11.78
CA CYS A 43 -6.85 22.63 12.01
C CYS A 43 -7.57 21.31 11.68
N LYS A 44 -7.72 20.43 12.68
CA LYS A 44 -8.36 19.10 12.51
C LYS A 44 -9.61 18.90 13.36
N LYS A 45 -9.85 19.78 14.34
CA LYS A 45 -11.07 19.74 15.13
C LYS A 45 -12.23 20.06 14.19
N THR A 46 -13.30 19.28 14.25
CA THR A 46 -14.44 19.43 13.34
C THR A 46 -15.00 20.85 13.40
N ASP A 47 -15.21 21.45 12.24
CA ASP A 47 -15.84 22.78 12.07
C ASP A 47 -15.17 23.90 12.88
N CYS A 48 -13.87 23.77 13.14
CA CYS A 48 -13.06 24.76 13.86
C CYS A 48 -12.57 25.93 12.98
N LEU A 49 -12.69 25.81 11.66
CA LEU A 49 -12.23 26.77 10.67
C LEU A 49 -13.27 26.93 9.56
N GLN A 50 -14.04 28.01 9.61
CA GLN A 50 -14.99 28.34 8.53
C GLN A 50 -14.29 28.96 7.31
N ARG A 51 -13.23 29.73 7.53
CA ARG A 51 -12.42 30.36 6.48
C ARG A 51 -10.96 30.45 6.92
N LEU A 52 -10.05 30.48 5.96
CA LEU A 52 -8.67 30.84 6.25
C LEU A 52 -8.59 32.32 6.67
N PRO A 53 -7.74 32.69 7.64
CA PRO A 53 -7.70 34.07 8.10
C PRO A 53 -7.13 34.98 7.01
N THR A 54 -7.65 36.21 6.93
CA THR A 54 -7.32 37.18 5.87
C THR A 54 -6.33 38.26 6.33
N GLY A 55 -5.84 38.22 7.58
CA GLY A 55 -4.82 39.13 8.11
C GLY A 55 -3.42 38.47 8.16
N ASN A 56 -2.35 39.27 8.31
CA ASN A 56 -0.98 38.75 8.32
C ASN A 56 -0.78 37.79 9.52
N ILE A 57 -0.65 36.49 9.25
CA ILE A 57 -0.57 35.45 10.28
C ILE A 57 0.89 35.09 10.50
N THR A 58 1.55 35.76 11.44
CA THR A 58 2.86 35.31 11.95
C THR A 58 2.64 34.53 13.24
N LEU A 59 3.43 33.45 13.42
CA LEU A 59 3.50 32.79 14.72
C LEU A 59 4.28 33.68 15.70
N GLU A 60 4.18 33.40 16.99
CA GLU A 60 5.02 34.01 18.03
C GLU A 60 6.49 34.08 17.57
N GLU A 61 7.17 35.21 17.90
CA GLU A 61 8.56 35.50 17.49
C GLU A 61 8.73 35.81 15.98
N GLY A 62 7.67 36.19 15.27
CA GLY A 62 7.76 36.62 13.86
C GLY A 62 7.98 35.47 12.86
N ARG A 63 7.79 34.22 13.27
CA ARG A 63 8.02 33.05 12.42
C ARG A 63 6.93 32.92 11.35
N GLN A 64 7.34 32.65 10.12
CA GLN A 64 6.44 32.47 8.98
C GLN A 64 5.80 31.08 8.98
N ILE A 65 4.57 31.00 8.49
CA ILE A 65 3.86 29.73 8.29
C ILE A 65 4.32 29.11 6.96
N THR A 66 4.85 27.90 7.04
CA THR A 66 5.35 27.14 5.89
C THR A 66 4.52 25.89 5.62
N SER A 67 3.68 25.46 6.56
CA SER A 67 2.76 24.34 6.35
C SER A 67 1.42 24.57 7.03
N ILE A 68 0.35 24.28 6.31
CA ILE A 68 -1.01 24.28 6.83
C ILE A 68 -1.69 22.93 6.60
N VAL A 69 -2.45 22.51 7.59
CA VAL A 69 -3.28 21.30 7.55
C VAL A 69 -4.68 21.67 7.98
N VAL A 70 -5.64 21.50 7.09
CA VAL A 70 -7.06 21.72 7.32
C VAL A 70 -7.78 20.44 6.94
N SER A 71 -8.50 19.86 7.89
CA SER A 71 -9.33 18.68 7.63
C SER A 71 -10.57 18.66 8.50
N ARG A 72 -11.64 18.02 8.01
CA ARG A 72 -12.93 17.89 8.71
C ARG A 72 -13.63 19.22 8.95
N GLN A 73 -13.51 20.14 7.99
CA GLN A 73 -14.18 21.44 8.01
C GLN A 73 -15.32 21.42 6.99
N ARG A 74 -16.57 21.27 7.44
CA ARG A 74 -17.72 21.14 6.54
C ARG A 74 -17.97 22.42 5.73
N SER A 75 -17.65 23.58 6.28
CA SER A 75 -17.82 24.87 5.61
C SER A 75 -16.67 25.23 4.66
N PHE A 76 -15.58 24.45 4.63
CA PHE A 76 -14.41 24.73 3.79
C PHE A 76 -14.52 24.01 2.43
N GLU A 77 -15.53 24.40 1.65
CA GLU A 77 -15.92 23.70 0.41
C GLU A 77 -15.25 24.24 -0.87
N ILE A 78 -14.65 25.43 -0.79
CA ILE A 78 -14.01 26.11 -1.92
C ILE A 78 -12.71 26.76 -1.48
N ILE A 79 -11.64 26.58 -2.27
CA ILE A 79 -10.39 27.35 -2.11
C ILE A 79 -10.42 28.55 -3.06
N ARG A 80 -10.35 29.76 -2.50
CA ARG A 80 -10.38 31.03 -3.24
C ARG A 80 -9.01 31.70 -3.24
N SER A 81 -8.76 32.58 -4.22
CA SER A 81 -7.54 33.39 -4.32
C SER A 81 -7.19 34.12 -3.02
N ARG A 82 -8.19 34.73 -2.37
CA ARG A 82 -8.03 35.48 -1.12
C ARG A 82 -7.71 34.63 0.12
N ASP A 83 -7.89 33.32 0.05
CA ASP A 83 -7.77 32.47 1.24
C ASP A 83 -6.31 32.22 1.63
N LEU A 84 -5.38 32.29 0.66
CA LEU A 84 -3.96 31.99 0.86
C LEU A 84 -3.03 33.20 0.69
N THR A 85 -3.58 34.41 0.46
CA THR A 85 -2.81 35.65 0.30
C THR A 85 -1.89 35.95 1.49
N VAL A 86 -2.29 35.55 2.69
CA VAL A 86 -1.56 35.82 3.94
C VAL A 86 -0.50 34.75 4.27
N LEU A 87 -0.31 33.76 3.40
CA LEU A 87 0.62 32.65 3.62
C LEU A 87 1.70 32.58 2.50
N PRO A 88 2.43 33.66 2.18
CA PRO A 88 3.29 33.72 1.00
C PRO A 88 4.45 32.70 1.00
N ASN A 89 4.83 32.20 2.18
CA ASN A 89 5.94 31.26 2.38
C ASN A 89 5.48 29.79 2.49
N LEU A 90 4.24 29.50 2.10
CA LEU A 90 3.67 28.17 2.21
C LEU A 90 4.40 27.20 1.26
N LYS A 91 5.00 26.16 1.85
CA LYS A 91 5.63 25.03 1.14
C LYS A 91 4.73 23.80 1.10
N SER A 92 3.87 23.63 2.10
CA SER A 92 2.95 22.49 2.16
C SER A 92 1.53 22.91 2.53
N ALA A 93 0.61 22.72 1.59
CA ALA A 93 -0.80 23.00 1.75
C ALA A 93 -1.59 21.68 1.75
N ARG A 94 -2.26 21.36 2.85
CA ARG A 94 -3.05 20.13 2.98
C ARG A 94 -4.48 20.46 3.38
N PHE A 95 -5.41 20.39 2.44
CA PHE A 95 -6.84 20.61 2.64
C PHE A 95 -7.59 19.33 2.27
N PHE A 96 -7.65 18.36 3.18
CA PHE A 96 -8.22 17.03 2.90
C PHE A 96 -9.42 16.75 3.80
N ASP A 97 -10.35 15.91 3.37
CA ASP A 97 -11.52 15.55 4.19
C ASP A 97 -12.36 16.79 4.58
N ASN A 98 -12.54 17.74 3.66
CA ASN A 98 -13.31 18.98 3.87
C ASN A 98 -14.53 19.13 2.94
N GLY A 99 -14.71 18.23 1.98
CA GLY A 99 -15.79 18.32 1.00
C GLY A 99 -15.55 19.39 -0.08
N ILE A 100 -14.30 19.77 -0.34
CA ILE A 100 -13.95 20.78 -1.35
C ILE A 100 -14.39 20.32 -2.73
N TYR A 101 -15.24 21.10 -3.40
CA TYR A 101 -15.70 20.78 -4.76
C TYR A 101 -15.07 21.69 -5.82
N ALA A 102 -14.52 22.84 -5.42
CA ALA A 102 -13.91 23.79 -6.35
C ALA A 102 -12.64 24.47 -5.80
N VAL A 103 -11.72 24.77 -6.70
CA VAL A 103 -10.57 25.66 -6.47
C VAL A 103 -10.68 26.76 -7.51
N LEU A 104 -10.85 28.01 -7.06
CA LEU A 104 -11.14 29.12 -7.94
C LEU A 104 -9.87 29.72 -8.55
N ARG A 105 -10.04 30.43 -9.67
CA ARG A 105 -8.96 31.14 -10.36
C ARG A 105 -8.07 31.93 -9.41
N GLY A 106 -6.77 31.66 -9.50
CA GLY A 106 -5.75 32.33 -8.69
C GLY A 106 -5.66 31.88 -7.24
N ALA A 107 -6.34 30.79 -6.84
CA ALA A 107 -6.26 30.20 -5.49
C ALA A 107 -4.84 30.08 -4.94
N PHE A 108 -3.86 29.79 -5.81
CA PHE A 108 -2.46 29.59 -5.42
C PHE A 108 -1.50 30.69 -5.92
N SER A 109 -2.01 31.79 -6.49
CA SER A 109 -1.16 32.85 -7.09
C SER A 109 -0.20 33.51 -6.08
N TYR A 110 -0.62 33.60 -4.81
CA TYR A 110 0.18 34.19 -3.73
C TYR A 110 1.03 33.17 -2.97
N THR A 111 0.97 31.90 -3.35
CA THR A 111 1.73 30.80 -2.73
C THR A 111 2.53 30.03 -3.78
N PRO A 112 3.44 30.70 -4.53
CA PRO A 112 4.15 30.08 -5.65
C PRO A 112 5.14 28.99 -5.21
N ASN A 113 5.54 29.00 -3.93
CA ASN A 113 6.55 28.10 -3.37
C ASN A 113 5.99 26.76 -2.84
N ILE A 114 4.72 26.45 -3.10
CA ILE A 114 4.13 25.18 -2.66
C ILE A 114 4.86 24.01 -3.36
N GLU A 115 5.45 23.13 -2.54
CA GLU A 115 6.08 21.89 -2.95
C GLU A 115 5.18 20.67 -2.73
N ARG A 116 4.21 20.78 -1.81
CA ARG A 116 3.25 19.70 -1.51
C ARG A 116 1.83 20.23 -1.42
N LEU A 117 0.96 19.72 -2.30
CA LEU A 117 -0.48 19.97 -2.28
C LEU A 117 -1.21 18.66 -2.02
N ASP A 118 -2.04 18.64 -0.98
CA ASP A 118 -2.83 17.47 -0.58
C ASP A 118 -4.31 17.85 -0.47
N LEU A 119 -5.11 17.35 -1.41
CA LEU A 119 -6.54 17.60 -1.58
C LEU A 119 -7.34 16.29 -1.56
N HIS A 120 -6.82 15.23 -0.93
CA HIS A 120 -7.49 13.94 -0.90
C HIS A 120 -8.80 13.97 -0.09
N LYS A 121 -9.71 13.03 -0.34
CA LYS A 121 -11.02 12.94 0.34
C LYS A 121 -11.81 14.26 0.25
N ASN A 122 -11.98 14.77 -0.95
CA ASN A 122 -12.82 15.93 -1.24
C ASN A 122 -13.82 15.55 -2.35
N ARG A 123 -14.48 16.53 -2.96
CA ARG A 123 -15.50 16.33 -4.00
C ARG A 123 -15.09 16.97 -5.33
N LEU A 124 -13.78 17.02 -5.62
CA LEU A 124 -13.30 17.60 -6.87
C LEU A 124 -13.71 16.70 -8.05
N SER A 125 -14.42 17.25 -9.02
CA SER A 125 -14.82 16.55 -10.25
C SER A 125 -13.76 16.59 -11.36
N ALA A 126 -12.77 17.47 -11.23
CA ALA A 126 -11.66 17.62 -12.17
C ALA A 126 -10.39 18.06 -11.44
N ILE A 127 -9.23 17.90 -12.10
CA ILE A 127 -7.99 18.50 -11.62
C ILE A 127 -8.08 20.02 -11.76
N PRO A 128 -7.90 20.80 -10.68
CA PRO A 128 -7.94 22.26 -10.75
C PRO A 128 -6.89 22.83 -11.71
N HIS A 129 -7.27 23.75 -12.58
CA HIS A 129 -6.35 24.40 -13.52
C HIS A 129 -5.22 25.17 -12.78
N GLU A 130 -5.53 25.65 -11.58
CA GLU A 130 -4.66 26.47 -10.74
C GLU A 130 -3.37 25.75 -10.33
N ILE A 131 -3.35 24.40 -10.32
CA ILE A 131 -2.14 23.65 -9.98
C ILE A 131 -1.00 23.94 -10.96
N LYS A 132 -1.29 24.36 -12.20
CA LYS A 132 -0.27 24.73 -13.19
C LYS A 132 0.60 25.90 -12.75
N SER A 133 0.11 26.76 -11.86
CA SER A 133 0.91 27.87 -11.30
C SER A 133 2.00 27.39 -10.34
N LEU A 134 1.89 26.17 -9.80
CA LEU A 134 2.78 25.62 -8.78
C LEU A 134 4.04 24.98 -9.40
N ARG A 135 4.96 25.83 -9.87
CA ARG A 135 6.21 25.39 -10.55
C ARG A 135 7.16 24.58 -9.67
N HIS A 136 7.04 24.72 -8.35
CA HIS A 136 7.85 24.00 -7.36
C HIS A 136 7.19 22.72 -6.83
N LEU A 137 5.98 22.38 -7.30
CA LEU A 137 5.22 21.23 -6.81
C LEU A 137 5.98 19.93 -7.04
N ARG A 138 6.21 19.19 -5.97
CA ARG A 138 6.85 17.86 -5.95
C ARG A 138 5.89 16.74 -5.62
N GLN A 139 4.85 17.03 -4.84
CA GLN A 139 3.88 16.04 -4.38
C GLN A 139 2.45 16.56 -4.52
N LEU A 140 1.64 15.83 -5.28
CA LEU A 140 0.22 16.11 -5.47
C LEU A 140 -0.59 14.89 -5.07
N ASN A 141 -1.54 15.08 -4.16
CA ASN A 141 -2.48 14.05 -3.75
C ASN A 141 -3.92 14.52 -3.96
N LEU A 142 -4.62 13.85 -4.86
CA LEU A 142 -6.00 14.07 -5.26
C LEU A 142 -6.84 12.80 -5.06
N GLY A 143 -6.37 11.82 -4.28
CA GLY A 143 -7.08 10.56 -4.11
C GLY A 143 -8.39 10.69 -3.33
N GLY A 144 -9.39 9.85 -3.61
CA GLY A 144 -10.71 9.95 -2.95
C GLY A 144 -11.44 11.22 -3.34
N ASN A 145 -11.45 11.57 -4.63
CA ASN A 145 -12.25 12.64 -5.21
C ASN A 145 -13.18 12.02 -6.27
N GLU A 146 -13.80 12.84 -7.10
CA GLU A 146 -14.76 12.43 -8.13
C GLU A 146 -14.24 12.69 -9.55
N ILE A 147 -12.92 12.68 -9.72
CA ILE A 147 -12.27 13.03 -10.99
C ILE A 147 -12.51 11.91 -12.00
N SER A 148 -13.20 12.21 -13.10
CA SER A 148 -13.50 11.23 -14.16
C SER A 148 -12.56 11.31 -15.37
N SER A 149 -11.96 12.47 -15.63
CA SER A 149 -11.02 12.67 -16.72
C SER A 149 -9.89 13.62 -16.34
N ILE A 150 -8.76 13.49 -17.06
CA ILE A 150 -7.59 14.34 -16.90
C ILE A 150 -7.28 14.97 -18.25
N ARG A 151 -7.29 16.30 -18.31
CA ARG A 151 -6.88 17.03 -19.50
C ARG A 151 -5.43 16.73 -19.85
N PHE A 152 -5.10 16.69 -21.15
CA PHE A 152 -3.75 16.42 -21.63
C PHE A 152 -2.70 17.41 -21.09
N ASP A 153 -3.10 18.63 -20.75
CA ASP A 153 -2.21 19.69 -20.27
C ASP A 153 -2.24 19.86 -18.75
N ALA A 154 -2.96 19.02 -18.00
CA ALA A 154 -3.24 19.24 -16.58
C ALA A 154 -1.98 19.46 -15.71
N PHE A 155 -0.87 18.83 -16.08
CA PHE A 155 0.39 18.88 -15.31
C PHE A 155 1.52 19.66 -16.02
N SER A 156 1.24 20.38 -17.11
CA SER A 156 2.27 21.07 -17.92
C SER A 156 3.04 22.14 -17.13
N GLY A 157 2.44 22.70 -16.08
CA GLY A 157 3.06 23.68 -15.19
C GLY A 157 3.86 23.09 -14.02
N ASN A 158 3.97 21.76 -13.91
CA ASN A 158 4.57 21.07 -12.75
C ASN A 158 5.79 20.23 -13.11
N PRO A 159 6.88 20.81 -13.66
CA PRO A 159 8.03 20.05 -14.17
C PRO A 159 8.82 19.31 -13.08
N ARG A 160 8.61 19.64 -11.80
CA ARG A 160 9.29 19.03 -10.65
C ARG A 160 8.44 17.98 -9.92
N LEU A 161 7.28 17.62 -10.46
CA LEU A 161 6.35 16.69 -9.80
C LEU A 161 6.95 15.28 -9.73
N GLN A 162 7.21 14.81 -8.51
CA GLN A 162 7.81 13.49 -8.26
C GLN A 162 6.79 12.44 -7.82
N LYS A 163 5.70 12.87 -7.19
CA LYS A 163 4.69 11.96 -6.63
C LYS A 163 3.29 12.44 -6.97
N LEU A 164 2.54 11.59 -7.68
CA LEU A 164 1.15 11.82 -8.04
C LEU A 164 0.28 10.71 -7.46
N ILE A 165 -0.73 11.09 -6.66
CA ILE A 165 -1.74 10.17 -6.12
C ILE A 165 -3.12 10.59 -6.63
N LEU A 166 -3.76 9.69 -7.36
CA LEU A 166 -5.10 9.80 -7.95
C LEU A 166 -5.98 8.59 -7.57
N LYS A 167 -5.59 7.81 -6.55
CA LYS A 167 -6.33 6.62 -6.11
C LYS A 167 -7.78 6.93 -5.77
N ARG A 168 -8.71 5.99 -5.97
CA ARG A 168 -10.13 6.14 -5.61
C ARG A 168 -10.74 7.40 -6.24
N ASN A 169 -10.67 7.49 -7.55
CA ASN A 169 -11.37 8.48 -8.36
C ASN A 169 -12.28 7.72 -9.35
N LYS A 170 -12.73 8.37 -10.42
CA LYS A 170 -13.62 7.81 -11.44
C LYS A 170 -12.92 7.77 -12.81
N LEU A 171 -11.58 7.68 -12.85
CA LEU A 171 -10.81 7.78 -14.10
C LEU A 171 -11.08 6.58 -15.00
N GLU A 172 -11.55 6.83 -16.22
CA GLU A 172 -11.77 5.80 -17.25
C GLU A 172 -10.58 5.63 -18.19
N THR A 173 -9.66 6.60 -18.20
CA THR A 173 -8.45 6.57 -19.02
C THR A 173 -7.22 6.92 -18.20
N PHE A 174 -6.07 6.37 -18.58
CA PHE A 174 -4.80 6.76 -17.98
C PHE A 174 -4.38 8.16 -18.49
N PRO A 175 -3.82 9.04 -17.64
CA PRO A 175 -3.35 10.36 -18.09
C PRO A 175 -2.17 10.24 -19.06
N GLY A 176 -2.37 10.66 -20.32
CA GLY A 176 -1.39 10.48 -21.39
C GLY A 176 -0.13 11.34 -21.29
N SER A 177 -0.22 12.57 -20.74
CA SER A 177 0.92 13.50 -20.64
C SER A 177 1.24 13.81 -19.18
N LEU A 178 2.26 13.11 -18.68
CA LEU A 178 2.74 13.22 -17.32
C LEU A 178 4.16 13.84 -17.28
N PRO A 179 4.54 14.55 -16.20
CA PRO A 179 5.89 15.07 -16.07
C PRO A 179 6.94 13.94 -16.00
N PRO A 180 8.03 13.98 -16.79
CA PRO A 180 9.11 12.98 -16.74
C PRO A 180 9.88 12.90 -15.40
N SER A 181 9.67 13.86 -14.51
CA SER A 181 10.23 13.89 -13.15
C SER A 181 9.51 12.96 -12.17
N LEU A 182 8.39 12.34 -12.57
CA LEU A 182 7.64 11.43 -11.71
C LEU A 182 8.47 10.21 -11.32
N VAL A 183 8.49 9.94 -10.02
CA VAL A 183 9.11 8.77 -9.40
C VAL A 183 8.05 7.79 -8.91
N LYS A 184 6.87 8.29 -8.53
CA LYS A 184 5.77 7.48 -8.02
C LYS A 184 4.42 7.94 -8.54
N ILE A 185 3.66 6.99 -9.08
CA ILE A 185 2.27 7.15 -9.48
C ILE A 185 1.41 6.17 -8.68
N SER A 186 0.25 6.63 -8.20
CA SER A 186 -0.73 5.77 -7.54
C SER A 186 -2.14 6.13 -8.01
N ILE A 187 -2.72 5.24 -8.81
CA ILE A 187 -4.01 5.38 -9.50
C ILE A 187 -4.98 4.24 -9.17
N GLY A 188 -4.72 3.47 -8.10
CA GLY A 188 -5.59 2.34 -7.76
C GLY A 188 -7.03 2.73 -7.39
N GLY A 189 -8.01 1.88 -7.65
CA GLY A 189 -9.44 2.18 -7.45
C GLY A 189 -9.96 3.19 -8.46
N ASN A 190 -9.73 2.93 -9.74
CA ASN A 190 -10.29 3.68 -10.88
C ASN A 190 -10.86 2.67 -11.90
N LEU A 191 -11.16 3.11 -13.12
CA LEU A 191 -11.78 2.30 -14.17
C LEU A 191 -10.86 2.19 -15.41
N ILE A 192 -9.55 2.29 -15.21
CA ILE A 192 -8.57 2.40 -16.30
C ILE A 192 -8.35 1.02 -16.97
N PRO A 193 -8.54 0.89 -18.30
CA PRO A 193 -8.37 -0.38 -19.02
C PRO A 193 -6.93 -0.61 -19.51
N SER A 194 -6.15 0.45 -19.72
CA SER A 194 -4.75 0.35 -20.16
C SER A 194 -3.97 1.63 -19.80
N PHE A 195 -2.64 1.54 -19.78
CA PHE A 195 -1.76 2.66 -19.44
C PHE A 195 -1.34 3.53 -20.64
N GLY A 196 -1.43 3.01 -21.88
CA GLY A 196 -0.72 3.59 -23.02
C GLY A 196 0.81 3.41 -22.89
N ASP A 197 1.59 4.22 -23.62
CA ASP A 197 3.06 4.17 -23.55
C ASP A 197 3.59 5.08 -22.43
N LEU A 198 4.16 4.48 -21.38
CA LEU A 198 4.79 5.16 -20.26
C LEU A 198 6.32 5.09 -20.28
N ARG A 199 6.94 4.58 -21.37
CA ARG A 199 8.41 4.42 -21.45
C ARG A 199 9.16 5.75 -21.34
N TYR A 200 8.52 6.86 -21.69
CA TYR A 200 9.08 8.20 -21.55
C TYR A 200 9.30 8.62 -20.08
N LEU A 201 8.66 7.96 -19.11
CA LEU A 201 8.82 8.22 -17.67
C LEU A 201 10.06 7.52 -17.10
N SER A 202 11.24 7.92 -17.57
CA SER A 202 12.53 7.30 -17.23
C SER A 202 12.88 7.30 -15.73
N ASN A 203 12.28 8.18 -14.94
CA ASN A 203 12.48 8.25 -13.48
C ASN A 203 11.48 7.43 -12.65
N LEU A 204 10.46 6.85 -13.28
CA LEU A 204 9.37 6.18 -12.58
C LEU A 204 9.86 4.89 -11.92
N LYS A 205 9.75 4.81 -10.59
CA LYS A 205 10.19 3.64 -9.81
C LYS A 205 9.02 2.85 -9.23
N ILE A 206 7.89 3.50 -9.00
CA ILE A 206 6.74 2.90 -8.31
C ILE A 206 5.47 3.23 -9.08
N LEU A 207 4.80 2.20 -9.58
CA LEU A 207 3.47 2.29 -10.19
C LEU A 207 2.48 1.41 -9.42
N ARG A 208 1.42 2.03 -8.92
CA ARG A 208 0.34 1.36 -8.18
C ARG A 208 -0.99 1.62 -8.86
N ALA A 209 -1.62 0.59 -9.39
CA ALA A 209 -2.86 0.61 -10.14
C ALA A 209 -3.78 -0.55 -9.75
N GLU A 210 -3.75 -0.96 -8.49
CA GLU A 210 -4.69 -1.94 -7.93
C GLU A 210 -6.15 -1.55 -8.16
N PHE A 211 -7.08 -2.51 -8.30
CA PHE A 211 -8.51 -2.21 -8.50
C PHE A 211 -8.77 -1.27 -9.69
N ASN A 212 -8.32 -1.67 -10.87
CA ASN A 212 -8.63 -1.04 -12.15
C ASN A 212 -9.27 -2.08 -13.09
N ARG A 213 -9.30 -1.82 -14.40
CA ARG A 213 -9.84 -2.72 -15.41
C ARG A 213 -8.75 -3.16 -16.41
N LEU A 214 -7.49 -3.21 -15.96
CA LEU A 214 -6.36 -3.52 -16.83
C LEU A 214 -6.50 -4.93 -17.37
N THR A 215 -6.49 -5.08 -18.69
CA THR A 215 -6.50 -6.39 -19.36
C THR A 215 -5.11 -6.79 -19.85
N THR A 216 -4.23 -5.81 -20.08
CA THR A 216 -2.85 -6.05 -20.49
C THR A 216 -1.86 -5.11 -19.80
N ILE A 217 -0.67 -5.64 -19.54
CA ILE A 217 0.56 -4.91 -19.26
C ILE A 217 1.66 -5.50 -20.13
N GLY A 218 2.57 -4.66 -20.63
CA GLY A 218 3.58 -5.13 -21.57
C GLY A 218 4.90 -4.38 -21.48
N SER A 219 5.93 -5.02 -22.01
CA SER A 219 7.27 -4.44 -22.18
C SER A 219 7.29 -3.14 -22.98
N SER A 220 6.29 -2.94 -23.84
CA SER A 220 6.10 -1.76 -24.68
C SER A 220 5.37 -0.61 -23.99
N SER A 221 4.67 -0.86 -22.87
CA SER A 221 3.88 0.17 -22.16
C SER A 221 4.55 0.71 -20.91
N LEU A 222 5.43 -0.06 -20.25
CA LEU A 222 6.00 0.31 -18.96
C LEU A 222 7.50 0.66 -19.05
N PRO A 223 7.99 1.63 -18.26
CA PRO A 223 9.39 2.02 -18.30
C PRO A 223 10.30 1.01 -17.56
N PRO A 224 11.51 0.72 -18.08
CA PRO A 224 12.45 -0.23 -17.48
C PRO A 224 13.03 0.23 -16.14
N SER A 225 12.78 1.49 -15.74
CA SER A 225 13.16 2.06 -14.46
C SER A 225 12.33 1.57 -13.27
N LEU A 226 11.20 0.91 -13.52
CA LEU A 226 10.30 0.42 -12.47
C LEU A 226 10.99 -0.55 -11.52
N ALA A 227 10.79 -0.32 -10.23
CA ALA A 227 11.25 -1.18 -9.14
C ALA A 227 10.08 -1.84 -8.40
N GLU A 228 8.89 -1.25 -8.44
CA GLU A 228 7.66 -1.77 -7.84
C GLU A 228 6.48 -1.56 -8.79
N LEU A 229 5.79 -2.65 -9.11
CA LEU A 229 4.55 -2.68 -9.85
C LEU A 229 3.48 -3.40 -9.03
N SER A 230 2.38 -2.70 -8.77
CA SER A 230 1.23 -3.25 -8.04
C SER A 230 -0.02 -3.06 -8.88
N ILE A 231 -0.59 -4.16 -9.35
CA ILE A 231 -1.76 -4.20 -10.23
C ILE A 231 -2.73 -5.30 -9.79
N CYS A 232 -2.84 -5.51 -8.48
CA CYS A 232 -3.79 -6.42 -7.88
C CYS A 232 -5.24 -6.11 -8.30
N SER A 233 -6.09 -7.13 -8.35
CA SER A 233 -7.52 -6.99 -8.65
C SER A 233 -7.76 -6.19 -9.93
N ASN A 234 -7.24 -6.70 -11.03
CA ASN A 234 -7.48 -6.22 -12.39
C ASN A 234 -8.09 -7.38 -13.21
N ALA A 235 -8.08 -7.28 -14.53
CA ALA A 235 -8.62 -8.28 -15.45
C ALA A 235 -7.53 -8.85 -16.37
N LEU A 236 -6.30 -8.99 -15.86
CA LEU A 236 -5.17 -9.50 -16.64
C LEU A 236 -5.38 -10.99 -16.97
N SER A 237 -5.06 -11.35 -18.21
CA SER A 237 -4.85 -12.73 -18.64
C SER A 237 -3.36 -13.07 -18.69
N SER A 238 -3.01 -14.35 -18.84
CA SER A 238 -1.62 -14.81 -19.05
C SER A 238 -0.97 -14.08 -20.24
N ASP A 239 -1.64 -14.00 -21.40
CA ASP A 239 -1.12 -13.30 -22.59
C ASP A 239 -1.04 -11.78 -22.40
N GLY A 240 -1.82 -11.25 -21.46
CA GLY A 240 -1.80 -9.85 -21.06
C GLY A 240 -0.69 -9.51 -20.08
N LEU A 241 0.18 -10.45 -19.71
CA LEU A 241 1.28 -10.23 -18.78
C LEU A 241 2.64 -10.35 -19.49
N ASP A 242 3.25 -9.21 -19.82
CA ASP A 242 4.64 -9.18 -20.28
C ASP A 242 5.50 -8.22 -19.43
N VAL A 243 6.41 -8.82 -18.67
CA VAL A 243 7.36 -8.13 -17.77
C VAL A 243 8.81 -8.19 -18.28
N SER A 244 9.04 -8.61 -19.53
CA SER A 244 10.36 -8.88 -20.09
C SER A 244 11.34 -7.70 -20.03
N ASN A 245 10.84 -6.48 -20.18
CA ASN A 245 11.63 -5.25 -20.16
C ASN A 245 11.78 -4.62 -18.75
N LEU A 246 11.14 -5.18 -17.73
CA LEU A 246 11.15 -4.65 -16.37
C LEU A 246 12.36 -5.15 -15.56
N THR A 247 13.56 -5.00 -16.13
CA THR A 247 14.81 -5.58 -15.61
C THR A 247 15.25 -5.07 -14.23
N ARG A 248 14.66 -3.98 -13.74
CA ARG A 248 14.93 -3.40 -12.40
C ARG A 248 13.84 -3.74 -11.37
N LEU A 249 12.82 -4.48 -11.77
CA LEU A 249 11.67 -4.80 -10.93
C LEU A 249 12.10 -5.67 -9.75
N LYS A 250 11.72 -5.23 -8.55
CA LYS A 250 12.01 -5.91 -7.28
C LYS A 250 10.74 -6.42 -6.60
N ARG A 251 9.60 -5.77 -6.87
CA ARG A 251 8.31 -6.12 -6.28
C ARG A 251 7.23 -6.14 -7.34
N LEU A 252 6.54 -7.26 -7.46
CA LEU A 252 5.45 -7.47 -8.40
C LEU A 252 4.25 -8.02 -7.65
N ARG A 253 3.16 -7.26 -7.63
CA ARG A 253 1.89 -7.68 -7.04
C ARG A 253 0.82 -7.78 -8.12
N LEU A 254 0.36 -9.00 -8.37
CA LEU A 254 -0.62 -9.38 -9.38
C LEU A 254 -1.85 -10.07 -8.78
N GLY A 255 -1.90 -10.25 -7.46
CA GLY A 255 -2.99 -11.00 -6.83
C GLY A 255 -4.39 -10.48 -7.19
N GLY A 256 -5.38 -11.35 -7.32
CA GLY A 256 -6.73 -10.96 -7.75
C GLY A 256 -6.91 -10.83 -9.26
N ASN A 257 -5.95 -11.28 -10.09
CA ASN A 257 -6.11 -11.35 -11.55
C ASN A 257 -6.47 -12.78 -11.95
N VAL A 258 -7.76 -13.06 -12.05
CA VAL A 258 -8.30 -14.44 -12.20
C VAL A 258 -7.92 -15.15 -13.51
N GLY A 259 -7.39 -14.44 -14.50
CA GLY A 259 -7.02 -14.99 -15.82
C GLY A 259 -5.53 -15.24 -16.01
N ILE A 260 -4.70 -15.07 -14.97
CA ILE A 260 -3.23 -15.06 -15.11
C ILE A 260 -2.59 -16.45 -15.14
N GLY A 261 -3.34 -17.49 -14.75
CA GLY A 261 -2.89 -18.89 -14.76
C GLY A 261 -3.16 -19.60 -16.10
N PRO A 262 -2.50 -20.75 -16.36
CA PRO A 262 -1.49 -21.40 -15.50
C PRO A 262 -0.16 -20.64 -15.49
N ILE A 263 0.62 -20.80 -14.41
CA ILE A 263 1.96 -20.22 -14.32
C ILE A 263 2.97 -21.24 -14.85
N THR A 264 3.68 -20.85 -15.91
CA THR A 264 4.68 -21.68 -16.57
C THR A 264 6.06 -21.04 -16.45
N ARG A 265 7.10 -21.77 -16.86
CA ARG A 265 8.46 -21.21 -16.99
C ARG A 265 8.48 -19.90 -17.77
N GLU A 266 7.70 -19.79 -18.85
CA GLU A 266 7.70 -18.62 -19.74
C GLU A 266 7.03 -17.38 -19.12
N THR A 267 6.11 -17.55 -18.17
CA THR A 267 5.29 -16.46 -17.59
C THR A 267 6.15 -15.35 -16.97
N PHE A 268 7.23 -15.72 -16.28
CA PHE A 268 8.13 -14.77 -15.62
C PHE A 268 9.60 -14.89 -16.08
N PHE A 269 9.92 -15.81 -16.99
CA PHE A 269 11.31 -16.13 -17.38
C PHE A 269 12.11 -14.90 -17.78
N LYS A 270 11.46 -14.00 -18.54
CA LYS A 270 12.09 -12.81 -19.10
C LYS A 270 11.80 -11.62 -18.17
N GLY A 271 12.86 -10.94 -17.73
CA GLY A 271 12.77 -9.63 -17.07
C GLY A 271 12.61 -9.64 -15.54
N ALA A 272 12.08 -10.71 -14.95
CA ALA A 272 11.83 -10.80 -13.50
C ALA A 272 13.06 -11.27 -12.67
N ASN A 273 14.26 -11.32 -13.25
CA ASN A 273 15.44 -11.92 -12.62
C ASN A 273 15.90 -11.21 -11.34
N ARG A 274 15.49 -9.94 -11.13
CA ARG A 274 15.80 -9.14 -9.93
C ARG A 274 14.67 -9.12 -8.90
N LEU A 275 13.61 -9.89 -9.13
CA LEU A 275 12.45 -9.90 -8.28
C LEU A 275 12.80 -10.43 -6.89
N ARG A 276 12.29 -9.74 -5.88
CA ARG A 276 12.46 -10.07 -4.45
C ARG A 276 11.14 -10.41 -3.79
N GLU A 277 10.05 -9.80 -4.25
CA GLU A 277 8.71 -10.06 -3.75
C GLU A 277 7.79 -10.32 -4.94
N LEU A 278 7.16 -11.48 -4.94
CA LEU A 278 6.13 -11.90 -5.90
C LEU A 278 4.85 -12.21 -5.14
N GLU A 279 3.77 -11.47 -5.41
CA GLU A 279 2.46 -11.71 -4.81
C GLU A 279 1.45 -11.98 -5.93
N ILE A 280 1.05 -13.24 -6.08
CA ILE A 280 0.10 -13.73 -7.10
C ILE A 280 -1.12 -14.44 -6.47
N GLY A 281 -1.32 -14.27 -5.16
CA GLY A 281 -2.44 -14.85 -4.44
C GLY A 281 -3.83 -14.43 -4.94
N HIS A 282 -4.88 -15.20 -4.65
CA HIS A 282 -6.26 -14.91 -5.06
C HIS A 282 -6.47 -14.72 -6.57
N SER A 283 -5.73 -15.45 -7.41
CA SER A 283 -5.72 -15.30 -8.87
C SER A 283 -6.30 -16.51 -9.61
N ASN A 284 -7.00 -17.41 -8.90
CA ASN A 284 -7.59 -18.64 -9.46
C ASN A 284 -6.56 -19.52 -10.20
N ILE A 285 -5.31 -19.53 -9.74
CA ILE A 285 -4.24 -20.34 -10.33
C ILE A 285 -4.40 -21.77 -9.81
N ASP A 286 -4.53 -22.73 -10.70
CA ASP A 286 -4.64 -24.17 -10.41
C ASP A 286 -3.31 -24.91 -10.61
N VAL A 287 -2.46 -24.42 -11.52
CA VAL A 287 -1.16 -25.02 -11.85
C VAL A 287 -0.05 -23.98 -11.83
N ILE A 288 1.06 -24.32 -11.17
CA ILE A 288 2.36 -23.65 -11.26
C ILE A 288 3.41 -24.71 -11.61
N GLU A 289 4.07 -24.58 -12.77
CA GLU A 289 5.11 -25.54 -13.16
C GLU A 289 6.31 -25.46 -12.20
N PRO A 290 6.97 -26.59 -11.86
CA PRO A 290 8.04 -26.62 -10.85
C PRO A 290 9.24 -25.70 -11.16
N ASP A 291 9.58 -25.46 -12.42
CA ASP A 291 10.72 -24.58 -12.76
C ASP A 291 10.34 -23.10 -12.95
N SER A 292 9.07 -22.73 -12.73
CA SER A 292 8.56 -21.39 -13.01
C SER A 292 9.31 -20.26 -12.28
N PHE A 293 9.88 -20.56 -11.12
CA PHE A 293 10.60 -19.58 -10.29
C PHE A 293 12.13 -19.71 -10.35
N ALA A 294 12.67 -20.61 -11.17
CA ALA A 294 14.09 -20.95 -11.18
C ALA A 294 15.02 -19.76 -11.49
N CYS A 295 14.60 -18.85 -12.37
CA CYS A 295 15.40 -17.66 -12.74
C CYS A 295 15.35 -16.52 -11.71
N MET A 296 14.39 -16.55 -10.78
CA MET A 296 14.19 -15.48 -9.79
C MET A 296 14.99 -15.74 -8.50
N ARG A 297 16.32 -15.87 -8.63
CA ARG A 297 17.24 -16.26 -7.54
C ARG A 297 17.31 -15.28 -6.35
N HIS A 298 16.76 -14.08 -6.52
CA HIS A 298 16.71 -13.03 -5.49
C HIS A 298 15.39 -12.99 -4.72
N LEU A 299 14.46 -13.92 -4.97
CA LEU A 299 13.20 -13.98 -4.25
C LEU A 299 13.41 -14.10 -2.74
N VAL A 300 12.64 -13.31 -2.00
CA VAL A 300 12.63 -13.21 -0.54
C VAL A 300 11.23 -13.53 -0.02
N VAL A 301 10.20 -13.05 -0.71
CA VAL A 301 8.80 -13.28 -0.36
C VAL A 301 8.08 -13.78 -1.60
N VAL A 302 7.35 -14.89 -1.44
CA VAL A 302 6.41 -15.40 -2.43
C VAL A 302 5.06 -15.58 -1.75
N ASP A 303 4.01 -15.05 -2.36
CA ASP A 303 2.63 -15.26 -1.93
C ASP A 303 1.83 -15.87 -3.10
N ILE A 304 1.48 -17.14 -2.93
CA ILE A 304 0.62 -17.93 -3.82
C ILE A 304 -0.68 -18.35 -3.08
N GLY A 305 -0.97 -17.73 -1.95
CA GLY A 305 -2.14 -18.06 -1.11
C GLY A 305 -3.46 -17.73 -1.78
N GLY A 306 -4.54 -18.41 -1.37
CA GLY A 306 -5.88 -18.12 -1.87
C GLY A 306 -6.11 -18.46 -3.34
N ASN A 307 -5.29 -19.34 -3.93
CA ASN A 307 -5.45 -19.82 -5.29
C ASN A 307 -6.21 -21.17 -5.31
N SER A 308 -6.18 -21.88 -6.44
CA SER A 308 -6.86 -23.15 -6.66
C SER A 308 -5.87 -24.32 -6.74
N LEU A 309 -4.71 -24.21 -6.07
CA LEU A 309 -3.66 -25.21 -6.13
C LEU A 309 -4.05 -26.46 -5.32
N HIS A 310 -3.85 -27.63 -5.90
CA HIS A 310 -4.03 -28.91 -5.22
C HIS A 310 -2.74 -29.44 -4.58
N THR A 311 -1.58 -29.03 -5.09
CA THR A 311 -0.27 -29.44 -4.57
C THR A 311 0.74 -28.30 -4.68
N VAL A 312 1.86 -28.43 -3.97
CA VAL A 312 3.03 -27.57 -4.08
C VAL A 312 4.23 -28.47 -4.31
N ASP A 313 4.85 -28.36 -5.48
CA ASP A 313 6.01 -29.16 -5.86
C ASP A 313 7.27 -28.72 -5.08
N GLN A 314 8.13 -29.68 -4.75
CA GLN A 314 9.39 -29.43 -4.04
C GLN A 314 10.38 -28.61 -4.88
N GLU A 315 10.40 -28.82 -6.20
CA GLU A 315 11.32 -28.13 -7.12
C GLU A 315 10.93 -26.66 -7.35
N LEU A 316 9.66 -26.30 -7.06
CA LEU A 316 9.14 -24.94 -7.21
C LEU A 316 10.01 -23.85 -6.58
N PHE A 317 10.67 -24.19 -5.48
CA PHE A 317 11.52 -23.27 -4.72
C PHE A 317 12.97 -23.76 -4.60
N ALA A 318 13.42 -24.72 -5.42
CA ALA A 318 14.76 -25.30 -5.31
C ALA A 318 15.86 -24.25 -5.51
N HIS A 319 15.66 -23.31 -6.44
CA HIS A 319 16.68 -22.33 -6.88
C HIS A 319 16.60 -20.97 -6.15
N ASN A 320 15.69 -20.81 -5.19
CA ASN A 320 15.43 -19.52 -4.54
C ASN A 320 16.03 -19.46 -3.13
N ASP A 321 17.36 -19.45 -3.06
CA ASP A 321 18.09 -19.58 -1.79
C ASP A 321 17.87 -18.45 -0.77
N ASN A 322 17.44 -17.28 -1.26
CA ASN A 322 17.19 -16.08 -0.48
C ASN A 322 15.78 -16.01 0.09
N LEU A 323 14.93 -17.02 -0.19
CA LEU A 323 13.57 -17.04 0.31
C LEU A 323 13.58 -16.92 1.81
N ARG A 324 12.67 -16.10 2.30
CA ARG A 324 12.40 -15.94 3.72
C ARG A 324 10.98 -16.34 3.98
N ARG A 325 10.01 -15.87 3.20
CA ARG A 325 8.58 -16.08 3.49
C ARG A 325 7.87 -16.66 2.28
N VAL A 326 7.08 -17.71 2.51
CA VAL A 326 6.19 -18.30 1.50
C VAL A 326 4.79 -18.36 2.08
N MET A 327 3.80 -17.87 1.34
CA MET A 327 2.39 -17.97 1.71
C MET A 327 1.69 -18.92 0.74
N VAL A 328 1.09 -20.00 1.25
CA VAL A 328 0.40 -21.05 0.50
C VAL A 328 -1.02 -21.32 1.04
N SER A 329 -1.39 -20.73 2.19
CA SER A 329 -2.70 -20.94 2.79
C SER A 329 -3.86 -20.51 1.90
N GLY A 330 -5.06 -21.05 2.16
CA GLY A 330 -6.25 -20.75 1.36
C GLY A 330 -6.27 -21.39 -0.03
N ASN A 331 -5.44 -22.41 -0.28
CA ASN A 331 -5.52 -23.27 -1.45
C ASN A 331 -6.23 -24.60 -1.09
N PRO A 332 -7.00 -25.22 -2.01
CA PRO A 332 -7.62 -26.53 -1.82
C PRO A 332 -6.60 -27.67 -1.94
N LEU A 333 -5.61 -27.66 -1.06
CA LEU A 333 -4.49 -28.60 -1.08
C LEU A 333 -4.93 -30.01 -0.70
N GLN A 334 -4.51 -30.99 -1.50
CA GLN A 334 -4.59 -32.41 -1.21
C GLN A 334 -3.45 -32.78 -0.27
N CYS A 335 -3.76 -32.91 1.02
CA CYS A 335 -2.76 -33.18 2.07
C CYS A 335 -2.42 -34.67 2.17
N ASP A 336 -1.72 -35.19 1.17
CA ASP A 336 -1.05 -36.49 1.28
C ASP A 336 0.31 -36.37 2.00
N CYS A 337 0.97 -37.51 2.22
CA CYS A 337 2.27 -37.51 2.90
C CYS A 337 3.35 -36.77 2.10
N LEU A 338 3.25 -36.73 0.77
CA LEU A 338 4.21 -36.04 -0.08
C LEU A 338 4.13 -34.54 0.16
N LEU A 339 2.94 -33.93 0.05
CA LEU A 339 2.76 -32.51 0.29
C LEU A 339 3.19 -32.09 1.70
N VAL A 340 2.82 -32.87 2.72
CA VAL A 340 3.23 -32.61 4.11
C VAL A 340 4.75 -32.57 4.23
N SER A 341 5.44 -33.57 3.68
CA SER A 341 6.90 -33.63 3.72
C SER A 341 7.56 -32.48 2.93
N THR A 342 6.99 -32.09 1.79
CA THR A 342 7.47 -30.97 0.97
C THR A 342 7.38 -29.65 1.73
N LEU A 343 6.21 -29.37 2.34
CA LEU A 343 5.99 -28.14 3.10
C LEU A 343 6.84 -28.09 4.39
N GLU A 344 7.01 -29.23 5.07
CA GLU A 344 7.89 -29.35 6.24
C GLU A 344 9.34 -29.06 5.89
N SER A 345 9.85 -29.74 4.86
CA SER A 345 11.22 -29.57 4.34
C SER A 345 11.47 -28.12 3.93
N LEU A 346 10.51 -27.49 3.24
CA LEU A 346 10.59 -26.09 2.87
C LEU A 346 10.67 -25.20 4.12
N ASN A 347 9.80 -25.39 5.12
CA ASN A 347 9.79 -24.56 6.32
C ASN A 347 11.08 -24.72 7.13
N GLN A 348 11.58 -25.94 7.32
CA GLN A 348 12.84 -26.22 8.01
C GLN A 348 14.04 -25.59 7.29
N ARG A 349 14.11 -25.72 5.96
CA ARG A 349 15.15 -25.09 5.14
C ARG A 349 15.18 -23.57 5.34
N LEU A 350 14.01 -22.93 5.39
CA LEU A 350 13.89 -21.48 5.53
C LEU A 350 14.21 -21.01 6.96
N LEU A 351 13.74 -21.71 8.00
CA LEU A 351 14.03 -21.39 9.40
C LEU A 351 15.51 -21.62 9.74
N GLY A 352 16.11 -22.72 9.24
CA GLY A 352 17.53 -23.01 9.43
C GLY A 352 18.45 -21.96 8.83
N ARG A 353 18.10 -21.43 7.65
CA ARG A 353 18.86 -20.33 7.03
C ARG A 353 18.56 -18.96 7.65
N PHE A 354 17.33 -18.72 8.06
CA PHE A 354 16.86 -17.42 8.56
C PHE A 354 16.01 -17.57 9.83
N PRO A 355 16.66 -17.73 11.01
CA PRO A 355 15.97 -18.00 12.27
C PRO A 355 15.29 -16.77 12.89
N ARG A 356 15.56 -15.58 12.35
CA ARG A 356 14.98 -14.31 12.80
C ARG A 356 14.19 -13.64 11.68
N GLU A 357 13.15 -12.93 12.07
CA GLU A 357 12.42 -12.01 11.22
C GLU A 357 13.31 -10.88 10.69
N ILE A 358 12.78 -10.13 9.71
CA ILE A 358 13.48 -8.97 9.14
C ILE A 358 13.70 -7.88 10.21
N ASP A 359 12.84 -7.80 11.22
CA ASP A 359 12.95 -6.87 12.36
C ASP A 359 13.81 -7.41 13.51
N GLY A 360 14.36 -8.62 13.38
CA GLY A 360 15.22 -9.27 14.36
C GLY A 360 14.49 -10.10 15.43
N SER A 361 13.16 -10.17 15.39
CA SER A 361 12.38 -11.01 16.31
C SER A 361 12.55 -12.52 16.00
N PRO A 362 12.38 -13.42 16.99
CA PRO A 362 12.38 -14.87 16.77
C PRO A 362 11.24 -15.26 15.84
N ARG A 363 11.53 -16.13 14.87
CA ARG A 363 10.59 -16.45 13.81
C ARG A 363 9.74 -17.67 14.17
N SER A 364 8.41 -17.49 14.20
CA SER A 364 7.48 -18.58 14.50
C SER A 364 7.29 -19.55 13.32
N SER A 365 7.23 -19.04 12.10
CA SER A 365 7.23 -19.85 10.88
C SER A 365 7.70 -19.06 9.65
N ALA A 366 8.28 -19.75 8.67
CA ALA A 366 8.67 -19.17 7.38
C ALA A 366 7.61 -19.42 6.29
N VAL A 367 6.87 -20.52 6.43
CA VAL A 367 5.68 -20.86 5.63
C VAL A 367 4.44 -20.71 6.50
N ASP A 368 3.33 -20.17 5.99
CA ASP A 368 2.08 -19.94 6.73
C ASP A 368 1.26 -21.21 7.00
N LEU A 369 1.92 -22.27 7.47
CA LEU A 369 1.39 -23.62 7.62
C LEU A 369 0.19 -23.71 8.56
N ASP A 370 0.16 -22.91 9.63
CA ASP A 370 -0.93 -22.89 10.63
C ASP A 370 -2.29 -22.45 10.04
N HIS A 371 -2.28 -21.91 8.82
CA HIS A 371 -3.46 -21.48 8.09
C HIS A 371 -3.81 -22.39 6.91
N VAL A 372 -3.08 -23.50 6.71
CA VAL A 372 -3.39 -24.48 5.67
C VAL A 372 -4.53 -25.39 6.13
N VAL A 373 -5.58 -25.47 5.29
CA VAL A 373 -6.74 -26.35 5.45
C VAL A 373 -6.75 -27.31 4.27
N CYS A 374 -6.84 -28.61 4.55
CA CYS A 374 -6.82 -29.65 3.54
C CYS A 374 -8.20 -29.79 2.87
N ALA A 375 -8.22 -30.02 1.55
CA ALA A 375 -9.47 -30.13 0.78
C ALA A 375 -10.20 -31.46 1.00
N ASP A 376 -9.46 -32.58 1.10
CA ASP A 376 -10.03 -33.93 1.17
C ASP A 376 -10.54 -34.31 2.56
N VAL A 377 -10.17 -33.52 3.56
CA VAL A 377 -10.45 -33.76 4.97
C VAL A 377 -10.42 -32.39 5.62
N ASP A 378 -11.50 -31.93 6.27
CA ASP A 378 -11.54 -30.67 7.04
C ASP A 378 -10.54 -30.70 8.22
N MET A 379 -9.25 -30.75 7.89
CA MET A 379 -8.12 -30.93 8.77
C MET A 379 -7.19 -29.75 8.58
N ARG A 380 -6.62 -29.32 9.70
CA ARG A 380 -5.55 -28.32 9.71
C ARG A 380 -4.21 -29.01 9.85
N LEU A 381 -3.24 -28.56 9.06
CA LEU A 381 -1.86 -28.92 9.28
C LEU A 381 -1.36 -28.15 10.51
N THR A 382 -0.86 -28.89 11.49
CA THR A 382 -0.21 -28.31 12.67
C THR A 382 1.22 -28.80 12.74
N PHE A 383 2.15 -27.85 12.82
CA PHE A 383 3.57 -28.13 12.96
C PHE A 383 4.02 -27.75 14.38
N PRO A 384 4.97 -28.51 14.95
CA PRO A 384 5.53 -28.15 16.25
C PRO A 384 6.22 -26.78 16.14
N GLN A 385 5.88 -25.85 17.04
CA GLN A 385 6.41 -24.48 17.01
C GLN A 385 7.88 -24.36 17.47
N ASN A 386 8.56 -25.47 17.81
CA ASN A 386 9.93 -25.49 18.32
C ASN A 386 10.81 -26.54 17.60
N PRO A 387 12.00 -26.19 17.09
CA PRO A 387 13.08 -27.15 16.87
C PRO A 387 13.97 -27.27 18.13
N PRO A 388 14.56 -28.44 18.47
CA PRO A 388 14.40 -29.79 17.93
C PRO A 388 13.62 -30.66 18.92
N THR A 389 12.31 -30.85 18.70
CA THR A 389 11.61 -32.01 19.26
C THR A 389 11.16 -32.87 18.09
N THR A 390 11.44 -34.17 18.17
CA THR A 390 11.20 -35.26 17.21
C THR A 390 9.73 -35.50 16.83
N THR A 391 8.86 -34.52 17.06
CA THR A 391 7.44 -34.57 16.72
C THR A 391 7.25 -34.21 15.25
N ALA A 392 6.85 -35.18 14.43
CA ALA A 392 6.48 -34.98 13.04
C ALA A 392 5.24 -34.07 12.90
N ALA A 393 5.08 -33.47 11.72
CA ALA A 393 3.86 -32.79 11.32
C ALA A 393 2.62 -33.66 11.58
N SER A 394 1.54 -33.05 12.08
CA SER A 394 0.29 -33.75 12.35
C SER A 394 -0.90 -33.08 11.68
N LEU A 395 -1.78 -33.89 11.10
CA LEU A 395 -3.08 -33.49 10.61
C LEU A 395 -4.09 -33.60 11.77
N SER A 396 -4.86 -32.55 12.03
CA SER A 396 -5.88 -32.57 13.09
C SER A 396 -7.23 -32.07 12.62
N ARG A 397 -8.31 -32.80 12.93
CA ARG A 397 -9.72 -32.37 12.74
C ARG A 397 -10.20 -31.45 13.87
N ASP A 398 -9.66 -31.62 15.07
CA ASP A 398 -9.82 -30.81 16.28
C ASP A 398 -8.70 -31.19 17.26
N ALA A 399 -8.50 -30.44 18.36
CA ALA A 399 -7.40 -30.55 19.33
C ALA A 399 -7.19 -31.93 20.02
N SER A 400 -7.85 -33.00 19.57
CA SER A 400 -7.83 -34.35 20.15
C SER A 400 -7.68 -35.50 19.15
N SER A 401 -7.63 -35.29 17.82
CA SER A 401 -7.30 -36.37 16.87
C SER A 401 -6.17 -35.94 15.92
N LYS A 402 -4.98 -36.52 16.13
CA LYS A 402 -3.81 -36.33 15.27
C LYS A 402 -3.59 -37.58 14.44
N SER A 403 -3.80 -37.54 13.11
CA SER A 403 -3.16 -38.52 12.23
C SER A 403 -1.75 -38.01 11.94
N SER A 404 -0.75 -38.77 12.37
CA SER A 404 0.65 -38.42 12.12
C SER A 404 1.09 -39.06 10.82
N CYS A 405 1.67 -38.27 9.92
CA CYS A 405 2.53 -38.79 8.85
C CYS A 405 3.84 -39.26 9.48
N THR A 406 3.78 -40.24 10.39
CA THR A 406 4.97 -40.81 11.01
C THR A 406 5.54 -41.82 10.02
N THR A 407 6.63 -41.43 9.35
CA THR A 407 7.71 -42.31 8.86
C THR A 407 7.28 -43.72 8.42
N LEU A 408 6.71 -43.84 7.22
CA LEU A 408 6.82 -45.09 6.46
C LEU A 408 8.14 -45.05 5.69
N LEU A 409 9.20 -45.57 6.32
CA LEU A 409 10.35 -46.08 5.59
C LEU A 409 9.87 -47.26 4.70
N PRO A 410 10.48 -47.47 3.52
CA PRO A 410 10.13 -48.62 2.68
C PRO A 410 10.39 -49.91 3.47
N VAL A 411 9.38 -50.79 3.52
CA VAL A 411 9.55 -52.17 4.00
C VAL A 411 10.54 -52.85 3.04
N PRO A 412 11.63 -53.45 3.52
CA PRO A 412 12.54 -54.19 2.63
C PRO A 412 11.79 -55.42 2.09
N ASP A 413 11.84 -55.58 0.78
CA ASP A 413 11.33 -56.77 0.09
C ASP A 413 11.97 -58.03 0.70
N THR A 414 11.12 -58.94 1.19
CA THR A 414 11.52 -60.30 1.60
C THR A 414 11.35 -61.27 0.47
#